data_AF-A0A6M2E2K8-F1
#
_entry.id   AF-A0A6M2E2K8-F1
#
_cell.length_a   1.000
_cell.length_b   1.000
_cell.length_c   1.000
_cell.angle_alpha   90.00
_cell.angle_beta   90.00
_cell.angle_gamma   90.00
#
_symmetry.space_group_name_H-M   'P 1'
#
loop_
_entity.id
_entity.type
_entity.pdbx_description
1 polymer ?
#
loop_
_entity_poly.entity_id
_entity_poly.type
_entity_poly.pdbx_seq_one_letter_code
_entity_poly.pdbx_strand_id
1 'polypeptide(L)'
;PSDMLHVYTDGACTNNGGINGTPKAGIGVYWGPSHPMNVSERLPGRQTNNRAEIHAAVRALQQARSVGGRHVTIYTGSSFLINSVTKWMDGWIKKGWRLSDGQAVKNKEDFLDLLKAAEGLRVKWVHV
;
A
#
# COMPACT_ATOMS: atom_id res chain seq x y z
N PRO A 1 -8.53 -15.63 16.50
CA PRO A 1 -9.20 -16.40 15.42
C PRO A 1 -8.15 -16.92 14.44
N SER A 2 -8.21 -18.21 14.10
CA SER A 2 -7.27 -18.95 13.24
C SER A 2 -7.18 -18.45 11.79
N ASP A 3 -8.03 -17.50 11.39
CA ASP A 3 -8.21 -17.09 9.99
C ASP A 3 -7.63 -15.69 9.68
N MET A 4 -6.77 -15.16 10.56
CA MET A 4 -6.13 -13.86 10.37
C MET A 4 -4.78 -14.03 9.66
N LEU A 5 -4.69 -13.52 8.44
CA LEU A 5 -3.44 -13.51 7.69
C LEU A 5 -2.56 -12.32 8.13
N HIS A 6 -1.28 -12.56 8.37
CA HIS A 6 -0.29 -11.54 8.72
C HIS A 6 0.66 -11.34 7.56
N VAL A 7 0.88 -10.09 7.16
CA VAL A 7 1.75 -9.76 6.03
C VAL A 7 2.52 -8.49 6.28
N TYR A 8 3.80 -8.52 5.92
CA TYR A 8 4.69 -7.36 5.93
C TYR A 8 4.82 -6.82 4.51
N THR A 9 4.72 -5.51 4.36
CA THR A 9 4.83 -4.83 3.07
C THR A 9 5.82 -3.68 3.17
N ASP A 10 6.64 -3.53 2.13
CA ASP A 10 7.61 -2.45 2.01
C ASP A 10 7.68 -1.93 0.57
N GLY A 11 7.94 -0.64 0.42
CA GLY A 11 8.09 0.03 -0.86
C GLY A 11 9.34 0.90 -0.88
N ALA A 12 10.28 0.57 -1.78
CA ALA A 12 11.52 1.33 -1.91
C ALA A 12 11.56 2.11 -3.23
N CYS A 13 12.21 3.27 -3.22
CA CYS A 13 12.54 4.00 -4.45
C CYS A 13 13.92 4.63 -4.35
N THR A 14 14.86 4.17 -5.18
CA THR A 14 16.15 4.83 -5.35
C THR A 14 15.97 6.07 -6.23
N ASN A 15 16.79 7.11 -5.99
CA ASN A 15 16.70 8.40 -6.65
C ASN A 15 15.29 9.02 -6.61
N ASN A 16 14.57 8.85 -5.50
CA ASN A 16 13.23 9.40 -5.32
C ASN A 16 13.24 10.92 -5.55
N GLY A 17 12.27 11.44 -6.31
CA GLY A 17 12.22 12.86 -6.70
C GLY A 17 13.14 13.23 -7.88
N GLY A 18 13.95 12.31 -8.40
CA GLY A 18 14.73 12.51 -9.62
C GLY A 18 15.98 13.39 -9.49
N ILE A 19 16.32 13.83 -8.27
CA ILE A 19 17.44 14.75 -8.02
C ILE A 19 18.80 14.08 -8.30
N ASN A 20 18.93 12.78 -7.99
CA ASN A 20 20.20 12.04 -8.08
C ASN A 20 20.19 10.95 -9.18
N GLY A 21 19.33 11.11 -10.20
CA GLY A 21 19.22 10.21 -11.35
C GLY A 21 17.80 9.68 -11.59
N THR A 22 17.65 8.75 -12.52
CA THR A 22 16.34 8.17 -12.87
C THR A 22 15.76 7.41 -11.67
N PRO A 23 14.56 7.76 -11.18
CA PRO A 23 13.94 7.05 -10.07
C PRO A 23 13.62 5.60 -10.44
N LYS A 24 13.90 4.66 -9.53
CA LYS A 24 13.58 3.24 -9.69
C LYS A 24 12.93 2.74 -8.40
N ALA A 25 11.70 2.24 -8.51
CA ALA A 25 10.93 1.78 -7.38
C ALA A 25 10.58 0.30 -7.48
N GLY A 26 10.46 -0.35 -6.32
CA GLY A 26 10.09 -1.74 -6.17
C GLY A 26 9.21 -1.95 -4.95
N ILE A 27 8.47 -3.06 -4.95
CA ILE A 27 7.61 -3.47 -3.84
C ILE A 27 8.09 -4.80 -3.29
N GLY A 28 7.96 -4.98 -1.99
CA GLY A 28 8.15 -6.23 -1.28
C GLY A 28 6.89 -6.63 -0.52
N VAL A 29 6.51 -7.91 -0.62
CA VAL A 29 5.46 -8.49 0.22
C VAL A 29 5.99 -9.78 0.83
N TYR A 30 5.86 -9.90 2.15
CA TYR A 30 6.40 -11.01 2.92
C TYR A 30 5.33 -11.59 3.87
N TRP A 31 4.99 -12.85 3.64
CA TRP A 31 4.01 -13.65 4.39
C TRP A 31 4.66 -14.61 5.39
N GLY A 32 5.98 -14.76 5.35
CA GLY A 32 6.73 -15.68 6.21
C GLY A 32 7.90 -16.36 5.48
N PRO A 33 8.76 -17.11 6.20
CA PRO A 33 9.91 -17.78 5.60
C PRO A 33 9.50 -18.71 4.45
N SER A 34 10.13 -18.55 3.29
CA SER A 34 9.91 -19.37 2.08
C SER A 34 8.44 -19.47 1.61
N HIS A 35 7.59 -18.53 2.02
CA HIS A 35 6.17 -18.57 1.67
C HIS A 35 5.98 -18.32 0.15
N PRO A 36 5.18 -19.12 -0.57
CA PRO A 36 5.06 -19.03 -2.04
C PRO A 36 4.43 -17.72 -2.55
N MET A 37 3.73 -16.99 -1.68
CA MET A 37 3.21 -15.66 -1.99
C MET A 37 4.20 -14.51 -1.75
N ASN A 38 5.42 -14.79 -1.26
CA ASN A 38 6.43 -13.73 -1.12
C ASN A 38 6.81 -13.20 -2.50
N VAL A 39 6.86 -11.87 -2.64
CA VAL A 39 7.21 -11.24 -3.91
C VAL A 39 8.16 -10.06 -3.71
N SER A 40 9.02 -9.86 -4.71
CA SER A 40 9.84 -8.68 -4.90
C SER A 40 9.67 -8.26 -6.36
N GLU A 41 8.88 -7.23 -6.61
CA GLU A 41 8.43 -6.83 -7.94
C GLU A 41 8.82 -5.38 -8.23
N ARG A 42 9.09 -5.05 -9.50
CA ARG A 42 9.30 -3.66 -9.91
C ARG A 42 7.97 -2.91 -9.92
N LEU A 43 7.94 -1.70 -9.38
CA LEU A 43 6.74 -0.86 -9.41
C LEU A 43 6.41 -0.48 -10.87
N PRO A 44 5.19 -0.72 -11.37
CA PRO A 44 4.77 -0.20 -12.67
C PRO A 44 4.48 1.31 -12.64
N GLY A 45 4.66 1.98 -13.78
CA GLY A 45 4.30 3.39 -13.96
C GLY A 45 5.22 4.39 -13.24
N ARG A 46 4.65 5.39 -12.56
CA ARG A 46 5.38 6.49 -11.89
C ARG A 46 6.28 5.98 -10.75
N GLN A 47 7.57 6.23 -10.83
CA GLN A 47 8.54 5.71 -9.86
C GLN A 47 8.71 6.66 -8.67
N THR A 48 8.05 6.38 -7.53
CA THR A 48 8.17 7.17 -6.28
C THR A 48 8.01 6.27 -5.06
N ASN A 49 8.64 6.63 -3.93
CA ASN A 49 8.53 5.86 -2.69
C ASN A 49 7.07 5.69 -2.20
N ASN A 50 6.30 6.79 -2.07
CA ASN A 50 4.89 6.71 -1.63
C ASN A 50 4.02 5.78 -2.48
N ARG A 51 4.24 5.74 -3.81
CA ARG A 51 3.52 4.80 -4.68
C ARG A 51 3.93 3.35 -4.44
N ALA A 52 5.22 3.10 -4.22
CA ALA A 52 5.73 1.77 -3.92
C ALA A 52 5.08 1.22 -2.63
N GLU A 53 5.00 2.05 -1.59
CA GLU A 53 4.38 1.68 -0.31
C GLU A 53 2.90 1.30 -0.48
N ILE A 54 2.12 2.16 -1.17
CA ILE A 54 0.70 1.88 -1.43
C ILE A 54 0.55 0.60 -2.27
N HIS A 55 1.35 0.46 -3.33
CA HIS A 55 1.23 -0.67 -4.24
C HIS A 55 1.67 -2.00 -3.60
N ALA A 56 2.62 -1.98 -2.66
CA ALA A 56 2.96 -3.17 -1.88
C ALA A 56 1.75 -3.66 -1.06
N ALA A 57 1.01 -2.74 -0.43
CA ALA A 57 -0.22 -3.09 0.29
C ALA A 57 -1.35 -3.56 -0.65
N VAL A 58 -1.52 -2.93 -1.82
CA VAL A 58 -2.45 -3.40 -2.86
C VAL A 58 -2.14 -4.85 -3.24
N ARG A 59 -0.86 -5.14 -3.52
CA ARG A 59 -0.40 -6.49 -3.91
C ARG A 59 -0.69 -7.52 -2.83
N ALA A 60 -0.41 -7.19 -1.57
CA ALA A 60 -0.70 -8.06 -0.43
C ALA A 60 -2.21 -8.35 -0.28
N LEU A 61 -3.07 -7.35 -0.41
CA LEU A 61 -4.53 -7.54 -0.34
C LEU A 61 -5.07 -8.41 -1.49
N GLN A 62 -4.55 -8.22 -2.70
CA GLN A 62 -4.88 -9.07 -3.84
C GLN A 62 -4.49 -10.54 -3.60
N GLN A 63 -3.30 -10.79 -3.07
CA GLN A 63 -2.83 -12.12 -2.70
C GLN A 63 -3.72 -12.75 -1.61
N ALA A 64 -4.01 -12.02 -0.54
CA ALA A 64 -4.93 -12.47 0.52
C ALA A 64 -6.29 -12.87 -0.04
N ARG A 65 -6.86 -12.06 -0.93
CA ARG A 65 -8.15 -12.36 -1.57
C ARG A 65 -8.08 -13.61 -2.44
N SER A 66 -6.99 -13.81 -3.20
CA SER A 66 -6.84 -14.99 -4.06
C SER A 66 -6.83 -16.32 -3.30
N VAL A 67 -6.46 -16.31 -2.02
CA VAL A 67 -6.50 -17.50 -1.14
C VAL A 67 -7.74 -17.55 -0.24
N GLY A 68 -8.74 -16.69 -0.49
CA GLY A 68 -9.98 -16.64 0.29
C GLY A 68 -9.85 -16.00 1.68
N GLY A 69 -8.76 -15.29 1.94
CA GLY A 69 -8.55 -14.58 3.21
C GLY A 69 -9.61 -13.49 3.43
N ARG A 70 -10.16 -13.40 4.64
CA ARG A 70 -11.16 -12.38 5.03
C ARG A 70 -10.63 -11.37 6.03
N HIS A 71 -9.64 -11.75 6.83
CA HIS A 71 -9.05 -10.92 7.87
C HIS A 71 -7.55 -10.81 7.60
N VAL A 72 -7.05 -9.59 7.41
CA VAL A 72 -5.65 -9.35 7.05
C VAL A 72 -5.08 -8.30 7.99
N THR A 73 -3.94 -8.59 8.62
CA THR A 73 -3.11 -7.58 9.29
C THR A 73 -1.94 -7.22 8.39
N ILE A 74 -1.90 -5.98 7.95
CA ILE A 74 -0.77 -5.42 7.18
C ILE A 74 0.16 -4.70 8.15
N TYR A 75 1.43 -5.09 8.13
CA TYR A 75 2.53 -4.44 8.81
C TYR A 75 3.34 -3.63 7.77
N THR A 76 3.55 -2.35 8.02
CA THR A 76 4.33 -1.47 7.14
C THR A 76 5.08 -0.43 7.96
N GLY A 77 6.31 -0.10 7.56
CA GLY A 77 7.06 1.01 8.15
C GLY A 77 6.62 2.40 7.65
N SER A 78 5.72 2.45 6.66
CA SER A 78 5.29 3.69 6.04
C SER A 78 4.28 4.46 6.89
N SER A 79 4.78 5.43 7.67
CA SER A 79 3.93 6.41 8.36
C SER A 79 3.01 7.16 7.40
N PHE A 80 3.42 7.37 6.14
CA PHE A 80 2.59 7.97 5.11
C PHE A 80 1.36 7.09 4.83
N LEU A 81 1.57 5.80 4.50
CA LEU A 81 0.47 4.89 4.21
C LEU A 81 -0.45 4.71 5.41
N ILE A 82 0.10 4.52 6.61
CA ILE A 82 -0.68 4.37 7.85
C ILE A 82 -1.55 5.61 8.09
N ASN A 83 -0.99 6.82 8.05
CA ASN A 83 -1.77 8.04 8.27
C ASN A 83 -2.80 8.27 7.16
N SER A 84 -2.47 7.94 5.91
CA SER A 84 -3.41 7.98 4.80
C SER A 84 -4.64 7.13 5.09
N VAL A 85 -4.47 5.84 5.35
CA VAL A 85 -5.60 4.89 5.50
C VAL A 85 -6.35 5.05 6.84
N THR A 86 -5.71 5.57 7.89
CA THR A 86 -6.33 5.66 9.22
C THR A 86 -6.85 7.05 9.60
N LYS A 87 -6.35 8.13 8.97
CA LYS A 87 -6.65 9.50 9.39
C LYS A 87 -7.12 10.40 8.24
N TRP A 88 -6.52 10.30 7.06
CA TRP A 88 -6.70 11.31 6.02
C TRP A 88 -7.70 10.92 4.94
N MET A 89 -7.74 9.64 4.55
CA MET A 89 -8.47 9.17 3.38
C MET A 89 -9.98 9.42 3.48
N ASP A 90 -10.59 9.24 4.65
CA ASP A 90 -12.00 9.56 4.87
C ASP A 90 -12.31 11.03 4.59
N GLY A 91 -11.41 11.93 5.01
CA GLY A 91 -11.52 13.36 4.74
C GLY A 91 -11.32 13.67 3.25
N TRP A 92 -10.38 13.01 2.60
CA TRP A 92 -10.15 13.15 1.16
C TRP A 92 -11.36 12.69 0.35
N ILE A 93 -11.94 11.52 0.66
CA ILE A 93 -13.13 10.99 -0.01
C ILE A 93 -14.29 11.98 0.10
N LYS A 94 -14.58 12.47 1.31
CA LYS A 94 -15.65 13.47 1.56
C LYS A 94 -15.43 14.78 0.80
N LYS A 95 -14.17 15.16 0.55
CA LYS A 95 -13.78 16.38 -0.18
C LYS A 95 -13.53 16.13 -1.68
N GLY A 96 -13.92 14.97 -2.23
CA GLY A 96 -13.73 14.66 -3.65
C GLY A 96 -12.25 14.52 -4.03
N TRP A 97 -11.44 13.91 -3.17
CA TRP A 97 -9.99 13.72 -3.29
C TRP A 97 -9.18 15.02 -3.37
N ARG A 98 -9.51 15.98 -2.50
CA ARG A 98 -8.79 17.24 -2.34
C ARG A 98 -8.16 17.39 -0.96
N LEU A 99 -6.98 18.02 -0.94
CA LEU A 99 -6.25 18.44 0.25
C LEU A 99 -6.88 19.71 0.85
N SER A 100 -6.44 20.08 2.05
CA SER A 100 -6.93 21.29 2.75
C SER A 100 -6.61 22.59 2.03
N ASP A 101 -5.54 22.61 1.24
CA ASP A 101 -5.13 23.74 0.40
C ASP A 101 -5.84 23.76 -0.98
N GLY A 102 -6.81 22.87 -1.20
CA GLY A 102 -7.58 22.75 -2.44
C GLY A 102 -6.90 21.94 -3.55
N GLN A 103 -5.63 21.57 -3.39
CA GLN A 103 -4.92 20.75 -4.37
C GLN A 103 -5.48 19.32 -4.43
N ALA A 104 -5.31 18.67 -5.58
CA ALA A 104 -5.68 17.27 -5.73
C ALA A 104 -4.73 16.35 -4.94
N VAL A 105 -5.26 15.29 -4.34
CA VAL A 105 -4.45 14.25 -3.70
C VAL A 105 -3.60 13.55 -4.78
N LYS A 106 -2.28 13.71 -4.72
CA LYS A 106 -1.32 13.22 -5.75
C LYS A 106 -1.34 11.71 -5.98
N ASN A 107 -1.78 10.94 -4.98
CA ASN A 107 -1.84 9.48 -4.99
C ASN A 107 -3.28 8.95 -5.04
N LYS A 108 -4.23 9.77 -5.50
CA LYS A 108 -5.65 9.37 -5.60
C LYS A 108 -5.82 8.01 -6.28
N GLU A 109 -5.27 7.84 -7.49
CA GLU A 109 -5.43 6.60 -8.26
C GLU A 109 -4.86 5.38 -7.51
N ASP A 110 -3.69 5.53 -6.88
CA ASP A 110 -3.08 4.44 -6.11
C ASP A 110 -3.94 4.04 -4.90
N PHE A 111 -4.60 5.02 -4.25
CA PHE A 111 -5.52 4.73 -3.14
C PHE A 111 -6.88 4.18 -3.60
N LEU A 112 -7.35 4.52 -4.79
CA LEU A 112 -8.54 3.89 -5.37
C LEU A 112 -8.29 2.40 -5.62
N ASP A 113 -7.11 2.04 -6.13
CA ASP A 113 -6.69 0.64 -6.28
C ASP A 113 -6.61 -0.07 -4.92
N LEU A 114 -6.10 0.60 -3.89
CA LEU A 114 -6.06 0.07 -2.53
C LEU A 114 -7.45 -0.19 -1.96
N LEU A 115 -8.38 0.75 -2.10
CA LEU A 115 -9.76 0.59 -1.64
C LEU A 115 -10.45 -0.58 -2.36
N LYS A 116 -10.25 -0.71 -3.67
CA LYS A 116 -10.77 -1.84 -4.47
C LYS A 116 -10.17 -3.18 -4.02
N ALA A 117 -8.88 -3.22 -3.72
CA ALA A 117 -8.21 -4.41 -3.22
C ALA A 117 -8.64 -4.77 -1.78
N ALA A 118 -9.00 -3.78 -0.97
CA ALA A 118 -9.49 -3.96 0.40
C ALA A 118 -10.99 -4.32 0.49
N GLU A 119 -11.76 -4.13 -0.59
CA GLU A 119 -13.20 -4.38 -0.60
C GLU A 119 -13.56 -5.80 -0.10
N GLY A 120 -14.50 -5.89 0.83
CA GLY A 120 -14.90 -7.16 1.44
C GLY A 120 -13.88 -7.81 2.41
N LEU A 121 -12.72 -7.19 2.61
CA LEU A 121 -11.71 -7.63 3.58
C LEU A 121 -11.80 -6.80 4.87
N ARG A 122 -11.63 -7.46 6.01
CA ARG A 122 -11.38 -6.77 7.28
C ARG A 122 -9.87 -6.56 7.45
N VAL A 123 -9.42 -5.36 7.10
CA VAL A 123 -7.99 -4.99 7.14
C VAL A 123 -7.66 -4.31 8.47
N LYS A 124 -6.63 -4.80 9.15
CA LYS A 124 -5.98 -4.16 10.30
C LYS A 124 -4.63 -3.62 9.85
N TRP A 125 -4.35 -2.37 10.17
CA TRP A 125 -3.09 -1.71 9.85
C TRP A 125 -2.22 -1.60 11.09
N VAL A 126 -0.95 -1.98 10.98
CA VAL A 126 0.04 -1.92 12.06
C VAL A 126 1.30 -1.23 11.54
N HIS A 127 1.73 -0.18 12.23
CA HIS A 127 3.01 0.47 11.98
C HIS A 127 4.13 -0.31 12.69
N VAL A 128 5.25 -0.54 12.00
CA VAL A 128 6.43 -1.27 12.52
C VAL A 128 7.71 -0.47 12.34
#